data_AF-A0A438IBL9-F1
#
_entry.id   AF-A0A438IBL9-F1
#
_cell.length_a   1.000
_cell.length_b   1.000
_cell.length_c   1.000
_cell.angle_alpha   90.00
_cell.angle_beta   90.00
_cell.angle_gamma   90.00
#
_symmetry.space_group_name_H-M   'P 1'
#
loop_
_entity.id
_entity.type
_entity.pdbx_description
1 polymer ?
#
loop_
_entity_poly.entity_id
_entity_poly.type
_entity_poly.pdbx_seq_one_letter_code
_entity_poly.pdbx_strand_id
1 'polypeptide(L)'
;MALAFFGLSIFLLLTLDLDQSSPSPVYAASQGVEITYGSTIKLMHERTRFRLHSHDVPYGSGSGQQSVTAFPNVDDSNSYWIVRPLLGSSSKQGDSIKSGTIIRLQHMRTRKWLHSHLHASPISGNLEVSQDFALFVPCFLKINAMYFKFKHPLF
;
A
#
# COMPACT_ATOMS: atom_id res chain seq x y z
N MET A 1 -53.46 -13.08 -18.08
CA MET A 1 -52.90 -12.12 -17.11
C MET A 1 -51.58 -12.60 -16.47
N ALA A 2 -50.75 -13.39 -17.17
CA ALA A 2 -49.47 -13.91 -16.64
C ALA A 2 -48.25 -13.49 -17.49
N LEU A 3 -48.46 -13.12 -18.77
CA LEU A 3 -47.40 -12.73 -19.70
C LEU A 3 -46.78 -11.35 -19.38
N ALA A 4 -47.55 -10.44 -18.77
CA ALA A 4 -47.05 -9.11 -18.39
C ALA A 4 -46.04 -9.17 -17.21
N PHE A 5 -46.15 -10.17 -16.34
CA PHE A 5 -45.25 -10.33 -15.19
C PHE A 5 -43.88 -10.92 -15.58
N PHE A 6 -43.84 -11.78 -16.60
CA PHE A 6 -42.57 -12.30 -17.13
C PHE A 6 -41.74 -11.21 -17.83
N GLY A 7 -42.39 -10.30 -18.56
CA GLY A 7 -41.71 -9.17 -19.21
C GLY A 7 -41.06 -8.21 -18.22
N LEU A 8 -41.75 -7.89 -17.13
CA LEU A 8 -41.22 -7.00 -16.09
C LEU A 8 -40.06 -7.66 -15.31
N SER A 9 -40.14 -8.97 -15.06
CA SER A 9 -39.07 -9.72 -14.39
C SER A 9 -37.82 -9.85 -15.25
N ILE A 10 -37.97 -10.06 -16.56
CA ILE A 10 -36.86 -10.09 -17.52
C ILE A 10 -36.24 -8.70 -17.67
N PHE A 11 -37.07 -7.65 -17.72
CA PHE A 11 -36.58 -6.27 -17.75
C PHE A 11 -35.81 -5.92 -16.47
N LEU A 12 -36.33 -6.27 -15.29
CA LEU A 12 -35.63 -6.08 -14.01
C LEU A 12 -34.31 -6.87 -13.95
N LEU A 13 -34.29 -8.12 -14.43
CA LEU A 13 -33.06 -8.93 -14.49
C LEU A 13 -32.04 -8.35 -15.47
N LEU A 14 -32.45 -7.90 -16.66
CA LEU A 14 -31.57 -7.26 -17.65
C LEU A 14 -31.05 -5.89 -17.20
N THR A 15 -31.81 -5.14 -16.40
CA THR A 15 -31.37 -3.85 -15.85
C THR A 15 -30.47 -4.00 -14.61
N LEU A 16 -30.55 -5.11 -13.88
CA LEU A 16 -29.71 -5.37 -12.70
C LEU A 16 -28.33 -5.95 -13.04
N ASP A 17 -28.16 -6.55 -14.21
CA ASP A 17 -26.89 -7.13 -14.67
C ASP A 17 -25.93 -6.13 -15.35
N LEU A 18 -26.28 -4.83 -15.34
CA LEU A 18 -25.46 -3.77 -15.92
C LEU A 18 -24.77 -2.89 -14.88
N ASP A 19 -24.80 -3.28 -13.61
CA ASP A 19 -24.00 -2.60 -12.59
C ASP A 19 -22.77 -3.44 -12.23
N GLN A 20 -21.63 -2.75 -12.15
CA GLN A 20 -20.40 -3.22 -11.52
C GLN A 20 -19.41 -4.04 -12.37
N SER A 21 -19.01 -3.49 -13.52
CA SER A 21 -17.59 -3.57 -13.92
C SER A 21 -17.04 -2.23 -14.42
N SER A 22 -17.51 -1.12 -13.85
CA SER A 22 -16.80 0.15 -13.98
C SER A 22 -15.55 0.08 -13.11
N PRO A 23 -14.32 0.07 -13.68
CA PRO A 23 -13.14 0.31 -12.88
C PRO A 23 -13.28 1.72 -12.31
N SER A 24 -13.51 1.83 -11.01
CA SER A 24 -13.47 3.10 -10.29
C SER A 24 -12.20 3.84 -10.74
N PRO A 25 -12.31 5.05 -11.32
CA PRO A 25 -11.13 5.80 -11.71
C PRO A 25 -10.31 6.07 -10.45
N VAL A 26 -9.18 5.38 -10.34
CA VAL A 26 -8.18 5.68 -9.32
C VAL A 26 -7.59 7.03 -9.72
N TYR A 27 -8.08 8.09 -9.09
CA TYR A 27 -7.36 9.35 -9.09
C TYR A 27 -6.05 9.07 -8.36
N ALA A 28 -4.95 8.96 -9.11
CA ALA A 28 -3.65 9.35 -8.56
C ALA A 28 -3.84 10.72 -7.91
N ALA A 29 -3.17 10.97 -6.78
CA ALA A 29 -3.26 12.24 -6.06
C ALA A 29 -3.30 13.38 -7.09
N SER A 30 -4.42 14.13 -7.14
CA SER A 30 -4.61 15.14 -8.17
C SER A 30 -3.42 16.09 -8.13
N GLN A 31 -2.94 16.53 -9.30
CA GLN A 31 -1.84 17.49 -9.40
C GLN A 31 -2.11 18.65 -8.42
N GLY A 32 -1.37 18.72 -7.31
CA GLY A 32 -1.59 19.70 -6.22
C GLY A 32 -1.94 19.14 -4.83
N VAL A 33 -2.17 17.83 -4.64
CA VAL A 33 -2.36 17.27 -3.29
C VAL A 33 -1.00 17.03 -2.64
N GLU A 34 -0.69 17.83 -1.61
CA GLU A 34 0.54 17.71 -0.84
C GLU A 34 0.44 16.60 0.20
N ILE A 35 1.51 15.78 0.31
CA ILE A 35 1.61 14.74 1.34
C ILE A 35 2.22 15.36 2.60
N THR A 36 1.48 15.28 3.70
CA THR A 36 1.91 15.74 5.03
C THR A 36 2.13 14.56 5.97
N TYR A 37 2.85 14.77 7.07
CA TYR A 37 2.94 13.73 8.11
C TYR A 37 1.55 13.41 8.67
N GLY A 38 1.26 12.11 8.84
CA GLY A 38 -0.06 11.60 9.22
C GLY A 38 -0.97 11.28 8.03
N SER A 39 -0.60 11.67 6.81
CA SER A 39 -1.32 11.24 5.60
C SER A 39 -1.35 9.72 5.50
N THR A 40 -2.50 9.18 5.10
CA THR A 40 -2.68 7.75 4.82
C THR A 40 -2.66 7.55 3.31
N ILE A 41 -1.72 6.76 2.82
CA ILE A 41 -1.40 6.60 1.40
C ILE A 41 -1.41 5.13 0.97
N LYS A 42 -1.59 4.90 -0.32
CA LYS A 42 -1.31 3.62 -0.99
C LYS A 42 -0.11 3.81 -1.90
N LEU A 43 0.90 2.96 -1.78
CA LEU A 43 2.08 3.00 -2.63
C LEU A 43 1.90 2.02 -3.79
N MET A 44 1.77 2.52 -5.00
CA MET A 44 1.55 1.71 -6.20
C MET A 44 2.84 1.58 -7.01
N HIS A 45 3.19 0.36 -7.40
CA HIS A 45 4.27 0.13 -8.35
C HIS A 45 3.82 0.54 -9.76
N GLU A 46 4.60 1.39 -10.42
CA GLU A 46 4.21 2.06 -11.68
C GLU A 46 3.86 1.08 -12.81
N ARG A 47 4.68 0.03 -12.99
CA ARG A 47 4.55 -0.92 -14.10
C ARG A 47 3.45 -1.96 -13.86
N THR A 48 3.43 -2.60 -12.70
CA THR A 48 2.47 -3.69 -12.41
C THR A 48 1.15 -3.19 -11.83
N ARG A 49 1.10 -1.93 -11.35
CA ARG A 49 -0.05 -1.33 -10.64
C ARG A 49 -0.42 -2.02 -9.33
N PHE A 50 0.44 -2.91 -8.83
CA PHE A 50 0.23 -3.55 -7.54
C PHE A 50 0.64 -2.61 -6.42
N ARG A 51 -0.02 -2.74 -5.27
CA ARG A 51 0.16 -1.84 -4.14
C ARG A 51 0.94 -2.52 -3.04
N LEU A 52 1.78 -1.76 -2.35
CA LEU A 52 2.47 -2.24 -1.16
C LEU A 52 1.44 -2.69 -0.12
N HIS A 53 1.56 -3.93 0.32
CA HIS A 53 0.56 -4.62 1.10
C HIS A 53 1.23 -5.44 2.21
N SER A 54 0.52 -5.63 3.32
CA SER A 54 0.91 -6.58 4.35
C SER A 54 -0.30 -7.06 5.14
N HIS A 55 -0.17 -8.21 5.78
CA HIS A 55 -1.20 -8.83 6.60
C HIS A 55 -0.53 -9.68 7.67
N ASP A 56 -1.28 -10.29 8.59
CA ASP A 56 -0.71 -11.00 9.74
C ASP A 56 -0.21 -12.41 9.40
N VAL A 57 0.69 -12.48 8.42
CA VAL A 57 1.41 -13.69 8.00
C VAL A 57 2.90 -13.39 7.99
N PRO A 58 3.70 -14.07 8.84
CA PRO A 58 5.15 -13.96 8.83
C PRO A 58 5.77 -14.69 7.65
N TYR A 59 7.02 -14.34 7.32
CA TYR A 59 7.83 -15.18 6.43
C TYR A 59 8.15 -16.52 7.10
N GLY A 60 8.18 -17.59 6.32
CA GLY A 60 8.59 -18.93 6.77
C GLY A 60 10.11 -19.14 6.81
N SER A 61 10.88 -18.12 6.46
CA SER A 61 12.34 -18.12 6.38
C SER A 61 12.88 -16.72 6.69
N GLY A 62 14.20 -16.55 6.66
CA GLY A 62 14.82 -15.23 6.90
C GLY A 62 14.61 -14.80 8.34
N SER A 63 14.06 -13.62 8.56
CA SER A 63 13.84 -13.07 9.91
C SER A 63 12.63 -13.64 10.65
N GLY A 64 11.69 -14.28 9.94
CA GLY A 64 10.40 -14.68 10.50
C GLY A 64 9.47 -13.50 10.85
N GLN A 65 9.83 -12.27 10.46
CA GLN A 65 8.98 -11.10 10.65
C GLN A 65 7.79 -11.09 9.69
N GLN A 66 6.84 -10.18 9.91
CA GLN A 66 5.63 -10.09 9.13
C GLN A 66 5.95 -9.75 7.66
N SER A 67 5.32 -10.48 6.73
CA SER A 67 5.61 -10.37 5.30
C SER A 67 5.11 -9.07 4.70
N VAL A 68 5.81 -8.60 3.66
CA VAL A 68 5.44 -7.43 2.86
C VAL A 68 5.40 -7.86 1.41
N THR A 69 4.27 -7.61 0.75
CA THR A 69 4.02 -8.06 -0.63
C THR A 69 3.47 -6.94 -1.50
N ALA A 70 3.25 -7.25 -2.78
CA ALA A 70 2.53 -6.39 -3.70
C ALA A 70 1.17 -7.03 -4.01
N PHE A 71 0.07 -6.30 -3.80
CA PHE A 71 -1.30 -6.81 -3.96
C PHE A 71 -2.04 -6.09 -5.10
N PRO A 72 -2.76 -6.82 -5.99
CA PRO A 72 -3.42 -6.22 -7.15
C PRO A 72 -4.69 -5.43 -6.81
N ASN A 73 -5.44 -5.85 -5.78
CA ASN A 73 -6.73 -5.24 -5.46
C ASN A 73 -6.56 -3.77 -5.06
N VAL A 74 -7.35 -2.91 -5.68
CA VAL A 74 -7.35 -1.47 -5.42
C VAL A 74 -7.92 -1.16 -4.05
N ASP A 75 -9.03 -1.81 -3.70
CA ASP A 75 -9.85 -1.50 -2.52
C ASP A 75 -9.52 -2.38 -1.33
N ASP A 76 -8.25 -2.78 -1.25
CA ASP A 76 -7.74 -3.48 -0.10
C ASP A 76 -7.31 -2.51 0.99
N SER A 77 -7.70 -2.84 2.21
CA SER A 77 -7.44 -2.05 3.42
C SER A 77 -6.08 -2.39 4.05
N ASN A 78 -5.49 -3.55 3.70
CA ASN A 78 -4.12 -3.93 4.06
C ASN A 78 -3.05 -3.21 3.20
N SER A 79 -3.49 -2.36 2.27
CA SER A 79 -2.62 -1.57 1.40
C SER A 79 -2.44 -0.13 1.87
N TYR A 80 -3.02 0.25 3.02
CA TYR A 80 -2.91 1.59 3.59
C TYR A 80 -1.70 1.74 4.52
N TRP A 81 -0.93 2.80 4.29
CA TRP A 81 0.27 3.14 5.05
C TRP A 81 0.20 4.58 5.54
N ILE A 82 0.57 4.80 6.79
CA ILE A 82 0.59 6.12 7.43
C ILE A 82 2.01 6.67 7.35
N VAL A 83 2.15 7.87 6.81
CA VAL A 83 3.44 8.58 6.75
C VAL A 83 3.76 9.15 8.12
N ARG A 84 4.93 8.82 8.66
CA ARG A 84 5.38 9.23 9.99
C ARG A 84 6.75 9.90 9.92
N PRO A 85 7.00 10.90 10.77
CA PRO A 85 8.30 11.54 10.84
C PRO A 85 9.35 10.61 11.47
N LEU A 86 10.63 10.89 11.25
CA LEU A 86 11.72 10.17 11.90
C LEU A 86 11.65 10.35 13.43
N LEU A 87 12.12 9.36 14.19
CA LEU A 87 12.24 9.50 15.65
C LEU A 87 13.17 10.66 16.00
N GLY A 88 12.80 11.42 17.04
CA GLY A 88 13.58 12.57 17.51
C GLY A 88 13.49 13.82 16.63
N SER A 89 12.74 13.77 15.52
CA SER A 89 12.47 14.99 14.74
C SER A 89 11.42 15.87 15.44
N SER A 90 11.51 17.18 15.22
CA SER A 90 10.53 18.16 15.71
C SER A 90 9.26 18.25 14.86
N SER A 91 9.18 17.48 13.77
CA SER A 91 8.06 17.47 12.84
C SER A 91 6.80 16.90 13.46
N LYS A 92 5.67 17.54 13.20
CA LYS A 92 4.35 17.20 13.72
C LYS A 92 3.44 16.69 12.60
N GLN A 93 2.36 16.04 13.00
CA GLN A 93 1.29 15.67 12.08
C GLN A 93 0.71 16.92 11.42
N GLY A 94 0.52 16.88 10.10
CA GLY A 94 0.10 18.01 9.28
C GLY A 94 1.26 18.80 8.67
N ASP A 95 2.50 18.66 9.14
CA ASP A 95 3.62 19.36 8.52
C ASP A 95 3.89 18.80 7.10
N SER A 96 4.15 19.72 6.18
CA SER A 96 4.59 19.45 4.81
C SER A 96 5.89 18.67 4.77
N ILE A 97 5.97 17.68 3.87
CA ILE A 97 7.15 16.84 3.71
C ILE A 97 7.93 17.29 2.46
N LYS A 98 9.17 17.72 2.66
CA LYS A 98 10.05 18.13 1.55
C LYS A 98 10.53 16.91 0.77
N SER A 99 10.72 17.09 -0.53
CA SER A 99 11.30 16.07 -1.40
C SER A 99 12.68 15.63 -0.89
N GLY A 100 12.95 14.33 -0.91
CA GLY A 100 14.19 13.75 -0.40
C GLY A 100 14.29 13.62 1.11
N THR A 101 13.29 14.08 1.88
CA THR A 101 13.22 13.82 3.32
C THR A 101 13.02 12.33 3.60
N ILE A 102 13.66 11.86 4.66
CA ILE A 102 13.50 10.51 5.18
C ILE A 102 12.20 10.44 5.97
N ILE A 103 11.38 9.46 5.65
CA ILE A 103 10.13 9.16 6.38
C ILE A 103 10.12 7.74 6.90
N ARG A 104 9.17 7.47 7.80
CA ARG A 104 8.80 6.11 8.22
C ARG A 104 7.40 5.80 7.75
N LEU A 105 7.16 4.55 7.39
CA LEU A 105 5.84 4.06 6.98
C LEU A 105 5.33 3.08 8.01
N GLN A 106 4.16 3.40 8.58
CA GLN A 106 3.46 2.53 9.52
C GLN A 106 2.28 1.89 8.81
N HIS A 107 2.16 0.57 8.87
CA HIS A 107 1.01 -0.11 8.31
C HIS A 107 -0.25 0.20 9.12
N MET A 108 -1.32 0.59 8.43
CA MET A 108 -2.52 1.12 9.09
C MET A 108 -3.14 0.09 10.04
N ARG A 109 -3.28 -1.17 9.59
CA ARG A 109 -3.98 -2.23 10.33
C ARG A 109 -3.14 -2.80 11.47
N THR A 110 -1.92 -3.26 11.18
CA THR A 110 -1.08 -3.97 12.17
C THR A 110 -0.28 -3.03 13.05
N ARG A 111 -0.21 -1.74 12.70
CA ARG A 111 0.57 -0.70 13.40
C ARG A 111 2.08 -0.97 13.45
N LYS A 112 2.55 -2.00 12.75
CA LYS A 112 3.97 -2.31 12.56
C LYS A 112 4.59 -1.38 11.53
N TRP A 113 5.92 -1.32 11.54
CA TRP A 113 6.71 -0.42 10.72
C TRP A 113 7.29 -1.18 9.53
N LEU A 114 7.29 -0.54 8.35
CA LEU A 114 8.07 -1.05 7.22
C LEU A 114 9.56 -1.05 7.60
N HIS A 115 10.20 -2.20 7.48
CA HIS A 115 11.54 -2.44 7.95
C HIS A 115 12.36 -3.23 6.91
N SER A 116 13.68 -3.08 6.96
CA SER A 116 14.63 -3.88 6.19
C SER A 116 15.91 -4.04 7.00
N HIS A 117 16.58 -5.18 6.84
CA HIS A 117 17.72 -5.60 7.64
C HIS A 117 18.62 -6.58 6.87
N LEU A 118 19.66 -7.10 7.52
CA LEU A 118 20.63 -8.03 6.94
C LEU A 118 20.13 -9.49 6.96
N HIS A 119 18.93 -9.74 6.43
CA HIS A 119 18.44 -11.08 6.11
C HIS A 119 18.18 -11.20 4.60
N ALA A 120 18.32 -12.40 4.06
CA ALA A 120 17.98 -12.67 2.67
C ALA A 120 16.47 -12.80 2.51
N SER A 121 15.93 -12.11 1.50
CA SER A 121 14.53 -12.19 1.10
C SER A 121 14.18 -13.60 0.63
N PRO A 122 12.95 -14.09 0.91
CA PRO A 122 12.61 -15.50 0.68
C PRO A 122 12.70 -15.98 -0.76
N ILE A 123 12.55 -15.09 -1.75
CA ILE A 123 12.44 -15.46 -3.17
C ILE A 123 13.69 -15.07 -3.96
N SER A 124 14.15 -13.82 -3.85
CA SER A 124 15.22 -13.31 -4.72
C SER A 124 16.61 -13.33 -4.08
N GLY A 125 16.73 -13.59 -2.78
CA GLY A 125 18.00 -13.50 -2.06
C GLY A 125 18.54 -12.07 -1.86
N ASN A 126 17.81 -11.04 -2.29
CA ASN A 126 18.08 -9.63 -1.95
C ASN A 126 17.90 -9.39 -0.44
N LEU A 127 18.15 -8.18 0.06
CA LEU A 127 17.79 -7.86 1.45
C LEU A 127 16.27 -7.97 1.67
N GLU A 128 15.90 -8.60 2.78
CA GLU A 128 14.53 -8.78 3.22
C GLU A 128 13.88 -7.43 3.56
N VAL A 129 12.60 -7.32 3.20
CA VAL A 129 11.71 -6.23 3.57
C VAL A 129 10.53 -6.85 4.30
N SER A 130 10.29 -6.40 5.53
CA SER A 130 9.36 -6.99 6.47
C SER A 130 8.63 -5.91 7.27
N GLN A 131 7.67 -6.31 8.11
CA GLN A 131 7.12 -5.45 9.14
C GLN A 131 7.52 -5.92 10.54
N ASP A 132 7.95 -4.96 11.36
CA ASP A 132 8.36 -5.20 12.74
C ASP A 132 7.76 -4.17 13.70
N PHE A 133 7.68 -4.52 14.98
CA PHE A 133 7.37 -3.62 16.07
C PHE A 133 8.51 -2.63 16.37
N ALA A 134 9.73 -2.89 15.88
CA ALA A 134 10.91 -2.12 16.22
C ALA A 134 10.80 -0.64 15.81
N LEU A 135 10.75 0.21 16.85
CA LEU A 135 10.95 1.65 16.75
C LEU A 135 12.40 2.00 16.39
N PHE A 136 13.36 1.09 16.61
CA PHE A 136 14.78 1.44 16.70
C PHE A 136 15.61 1.29 15.41
N VAL A 137 15.08 0.69 14.34
CA VAL A 137 15.80 0.60 13.05
C VAL A 137 14.90 1.01 11.89
N PRO A 138 14.93 2.29 11.46
CA PRO A 138 14.05 2.77 10.40
C PRO A 138 14.47 2.24 9.03
N CYS A 139 13.53 1.71 8.25
CA CYS A 139 13.72 1.59 6.80
C CYS A 139 13.62 3.00 6.20
N PHE A 140 14.70 3.44 5.57
CA PHE A 140 14.81 4.78 4.99
C PHE A 140 14.20 4.81 3.59
N LEU A 141 13.05 5.48 3.42
CA LEU A 141 12.53 5.82 2.10
C LEU A 141 12.77 7.31 1.81
N LYS A 142 13.40 7.63 0.68
CA LYS A 142 13.54 9.01 0.18
C LYS A 142 12.40 9.33 -0.78
N ILE A 143 11.66 10.40 -0.50
CA ILE A 143 10.57 10.91 -1.36
C ILE A 143 11.18 11.71 -2.51
N ASN A 144 11.94 11.10 -3.42
CA ASN A 144 12.32 11.74 -4.68
C ASN A 144 11.74 10.90 -5.80
N ALA A 145 10.51 11.25 -6.18
CA ALA A 145 9.61 10.48 -7.02
C ALA A 145 9.26 9.10 -6.42
N MET A 146 8.03 8.67 -6.65
CA MET A 146 7.42 7.45 -6.11
C MET A 146 8.02 6.18 -6.78
N TYR A 147 9.33 6.14 -6.93
CA TYR A 147 10.08 4.97 -7.36
C TYR A 147 10.46 4.19 -6.11
N PHE A 148 9.94 2.97 -6.00
CA PHE A 148 10.62 1.92 -5.25
C PHE A 148 11.99 1.67 -5.91
N LYS A 149 12.99 2.51 -5.63
CA LYS A 149 14.36 2.20 -6.01
C LYS A 149 14.93 1.25 -4.97
N PHE A 150 14.45 0.01 -4.98
CA PHE A 150 15.24 -1.09 -4.45
C PHE A 150 16.54 -1.10 -5.25
N LYS A 151 17.69 -1.16 -4.55
CA LYS A 151 19.02 -1.09 -5.17
C LYS A 151 19.25 -2.21 -6.19
N HIS A 152 18.38 -3.23 -6.21
CA HIS A 152 18.28 -4.25 -7.25
C HIS A 152 16.80 -4.55 -7.56
N PRO A 153 16.45 -4.90 -8.81
CA PRO A 153 15.09 -5.29 -9.16
C PRO A 153 14.65 -6.47 -8.28
N LEU A 154 13.43 -6.40 -7.76
CA LEU A 154 12.71 -7.59 -7.29
C LEU A 154 12.13 -8.29 -8.51
N PHE A 155 13.02 -8.88 -9.32
CA PHE A 155 12.86 -10.01 -10.23
C PHE A 155 14.27 -10.46 -10.60
#